data_AF-A0A926VCQ5-F1
#
_entry.id   AF-A0A926VCQ5-F1
#
_cell.length_a   1.000
_cell.length_b   1.000
_cell.length_c   1.000
_cell.angle_alpha   90.00
_cell.angle_beta   90.00
_cell.angle_gamma   90.00
#
_symmetry.space_group_name_H-M   'P 1'
#
loop_
_entity.id
_entity.type
_entity.pdbx_description
1 polymer ?
#
loop_
_entity_poly.entity_id
_entity_poly.type
_entity_poly.pdbx_seq_one_letter_code
_entity_poly.pdbx_strand_id
1 'polypeptide(L)'
;MALNIAKLNHKISVLELVKLWEDNHNSIIINLQHLRDNYQRQGLKKIPGSRDEKGNLVPPLLKGEFTDGGEYVRAIAFKLNRNTATINMLTSRPFKLVNGEDGNQITEVAGLLFTDLETFNNYTIVRDGDINVKSLQVKFSSQKVFDLFKEKGVVEKSGNPVENYDFRAEYTICFDNLPLVPEKVHYNHLNGVFDELAEVKVLASILSAFLKKESDTYIPEQVEELKKHYLSKNLYINFPKTTEYASLDSALANGTVDFRKSYKVDIGSKDILNFGKLPSANKFLDRIYEAYNRDTGEKVEKPTFDIALNANIIFAHKTLSSRTKITKVDELMQPIFDDFLGMEDNGSVAAILSKVGADNLMPMLQAKWNGEKVNRDEFVAALTAANEQLEDYVEKVYREKISPLVFYIGSTGHLPDDIDAVAQTAAEIGGKYPNLQFSKYEREGTFFEVGDTIISVYAKYEYYTVKTPA
;
A
#
# COMPACT_ATOMS: atom_id res chain seq x y z
N MET A 1 -18.52 -31.22 27.41
CA MET A 1 -18.24 -29.77 27.46
C MET A 1 -19.21 -29.10 26.51
N ALA A 2 -20.15 -28.32 27.03
CA ALA A 2 -21.02 -27.52 26.18
C ALA A 2 -20.15 -26.44 25.51
N LEU A 3 -20.11 -26.41 24.17
CA LEU A 3 -19.57 -25.26 23.44
C LEU A 3 -20.41 -24.05 23.86
N ASN A 4 -19.78 -23.12 24.57
CA ASN A 4 -20.36 -21.81 24.82
C ASN A 4 -20.35 -21.09 23.46
N ILE A 5 -21.43 -21.23 22.68
CA ILE A 5 -21.63 -20.46 21.45
C ILE A 5 -21.78 -19.03 21.92
N ALA A 6 -20.69 -18.27 21.90
CA ALA A 6 -20.72 -16.85 22.18
C ALA A 6 -21.76 -16.23 21.24
N LYS A 7 -22.74 -15.53 21.81
CA LYS A 7 -23.82 -14.91 21.06
C LYS A 7 -23.22 -13.83 20.17
N LEU A 8 -23.29 -14.01 18.84
CA LEU A 8 -22.78 -13.04 17.89
C LEU A 8 -23.45 -11.68 18.12
N ASN A 9 -22.67 -10.60 18.16
CA ASN A 9 -23.21 -9.25 18.27
C ASN A 9 -23.50 -8.72 16.86
N HIS A 10 -24.79 -8.64 16.52
CA HIS A 10 -25.27 -8.17 15.21
C HIS A 10 -25.48 -6.65 15.14
N LYS A 11 -25.16 -5.88 16.20
CA LYS A 11 -25.34 -4.42 16.20
C LYS A 11 -24.34 -3.67 15.33
N ILE A 12 -23.18 -4.28 15.07
CA ILE A 12 -22.08 -3.69 14.31
C ILE A 12 -21.17 -4.79 13.77
N SER A 13 -20.64 -4.61 12.57
CA SER A 13 -19.57 -5.43 12.01
C SER A 13 -18.18 -4.92 12.39
N VAL A 14 -17.13 -5.73 12.19
CA VAL A 14 -15.74 -5.29 12.36
C VAL A 14 -15.42 -4.13 11.43
N LEU A 15 -15.89 -4.18 10.18
CA LEU A 15 -15.67 -3.11 9.20
C LEU A 15 -16.27 -1.78 9.68
N GLU A 16 -17.49 -1.80 10.22
CA GLU A 16 -18.15 -0.60 10.76
C GLU A 16 -17.51 -0.13 12.07
N LEU A 17 -17.07 -1.04 12.93
CA LEU A 17 -16.37 -0.72 14.17
C LEU A 17 -15.04 -0.01 13.89
N VAL A 18 -14.30 -0.49 12.90
CA VAL A 18 -13.04 0.13 12.46
C VAL A 18 -13.29 1.55 11.95
N LYS A 19 -14.34 1.76 11.15
CA LYS A 19 -14.73 3.10 10.69
C LYS A 19 -15.11 4.02 11.86
N LEU A 20 -15.91 3.52 12.80
CA LEU A 20 -16.27 4.25 14.02
C LEU A 20 -15.02 4.63 14.83
N TRP A 21 -14.01 3.75 14.86
CA TRP A 21 -12.73 4.05 15.48
C TRP A 21 -11.98 5.15 14.74
N GLU A 22 -11.83 5.07 13.42
CA GLU A 22 -11.15 6.11 12.63
C GLU A 22 -11.74 7.50 12.88
N ASP A 23 -13.07 7.61 12.88
CA ASP A 23 -13.78 8.87 13.11
C ASP A 23 -13.54 9.45 14.52
N ASN A 24 -13.09 8.62 15.47
CA ASN A 24 -12.92 8.98 16.88
C ASN A 24 -11.51 8.69 17.43
N HIS A 25 -10.52 8.44 16.57
CA HIS A 25 -9.21 7.91 16.94
C HIS A 25 -8.43 8.79 17.92
N ASN A 26 -8.65 10.10 17.89
CA ASN A 26 -8.04 11.06 18.82
C ASN A 26 -8.49 10.87 20.28
N SER A 27 -9.58 10.15 20.52
CA SER A 27 -10.13 9.91 21.85
C SER A 27 -9.84 8.51 22.41
N ILE A 28 -9.05 7.70 21.70
CA ILE A 28 -8.81 6.29 22.04
C ILE A 28 -7.31 6.01 22.01
N ILE A 29 -6.80 5.46 23.11
CA ILE A 29 -5.42 4.95 23.20
C ILE A 29 -5.45 3.47 23.53
N ILE A 30 -4.49 2.73 22.99
CA ILE A 30 -4.43 1.26 23.03
C ILE A 30 -3.29 0.84 23.94
N ASN A 31 -3.54 -0.13 24.81
CA ASN A 31 -2.51 -0.79 25.61
C ASN A 31 -1.59 -1.61 24.67
N LEU A 32 -0.34 -1.19 24.55
CA LEU A 32 0.60 -1.76 23.60
C LEU A 32 1.04 -3.18 23.98
N GLN A 33 1.16 -3.45 25.28
CA GLN A 33 1.54 -4.78 25.77
C GLN A 33 0.43 -5.78 25.45
N HIS A 34 -0.82 -5.45 25.79
CA HIS A 34 -1.97 -6.27 25.45
C HIS A 34 -2.10 -6.52 23.94
N LEU A 35 -1.88 -5.49 23.11
CA LEU A 35 -1.85 -5.65 21.66
C LEU A 35 -0.78 -6.67 21.22
N ARG A 36 0.45 -6.57 21.75
CA ARG A 36 1.54 -7.49 21.40
C ARG A 36 1.27 -8.92 21.87
N ASP A 37 0.62 -9.07 23.01
CA ASP A 37 0.28 -10.38 23.57
C ASP A 37 -0.79 -11.08 22.74
N ASN A 38 -1.79 -10.33 22.26
CA ASN A 38 -2.89 -10.82 21.43
C ASN A 38 -2.61 -10.81 19.91
N TYR A 39 -1.44 -10.35 19.47
CA TYR A 39 -1.10 -10.25 18.05
C TYR A 39 -0.22 -11.40 17.58
N GLN A 40 -0.66 -12.08 16.52
CA GLN A 40 0.19 -12.97 15.73
C GLN A 40 0.71 -12.22 14.50
N ARG A 41 2.03 -12.30 14.28
CA ARG A 41 2.68 -11.66 13.11
C ARG A 41 2.25 -12.36 11.83
N GLN A 42 1.89 -11.57 10.82
CA GLN A 42 1.33 -12.08 9.56
C GLN A 42 2.32 -12.14 8.39
N GLY A 43 3.55 -11.69 8.58
CA GLY A 43 4.65 -11.82 7.63
C GLY A 43 5.95 -12.28 8.31
N LEU A 44 7.00 -12.45 7.51
CA LEU A 44 8.32 -12.81 8.01
C LEU A 44 8.90 -11.69 8.88
N LYS A 45 9.33 -12.05 10.09
CA LYS A 45 10.02 -11.12 11.00
C LYS A 45 11.35 -10.70 10.38
N LYS A 46 11.54 -9.39 10.31
CA LYS A 46 12.80 -8.77 9.89
C LYS A 46 13.45 -8.07 11.07
N ILE A 47 14.76 -8.17 11.13
CA ILE A 47 15.60 -7.49 12.12
C ILE A 47 16.47 -6.42 11.43
N PRO A 48 16.79 -5.31 12.13
CA PRO A 48 17.70 -4.31 11.60
C PRO A 48 19.09 -4.89 11.30
N GLY A 49 19.67 -4.49 10.18
CA GLY A 49 20.98 -4.91 9.71
C GLY A 49 20.97 -5.63 8.37
N SER A 50 22.16 -5.98 7.92
CA SER A 50 22.43 -6.77 6.70
C SER A 50 23.26 -8.00 7.06
N ARG A 51 23.34 -8.98 6.14
CA ARG A 51 24.27 -10.11 6.31
C ARG A 51 25.54 -9.87 5.51
N ASP A 52 26.70 -10.16 6.11
CA ASP A 52 27.98 -10.15 5.40
C ASP A 52 28.13 -11.38 4.48
N GLU A 53 29.24 -11.47 3.75
CA GLU A 53 29.54 -12.60 2.85
C GLU A 53 29.60 -13.95 3.59
N LYS A 54 29.81 -13.95 4.91
CA LYS A 54 29.85 -15.14 5.77
C LYS A 54 28.49 -15.44 6.41
N GLY A 55 27.47 -14.62 6.14
CA GLY A 55 26.12 -14.77 6.68
C GLY A 55 25.90 -14.17 8.07
N ASN A 56 26.90 -13.50 8.67
CA ASN A 56 26.79 -12.87 9.98
C ASN A 56 25.98 -11.58 9.90
N LEU A 57 25.20 -11.30 10.95
CA LEU A 57 24.44 -10.06 11.06
C LEU A 57 25.37 -8.87 11.33
N VAL A 58 25.37 -7.90 10.43
CA VAL A 58 26.01 -6.60 10.58
C VAL A 58 24.93 -5.58 10.99
N PRO A 59 24.97 -5.05 12.21
CA PRO A 59 24.00 -4.06 12.66
C PRO A 59 24.18 -2.72 11.91
N PRO A 60 23.13 -1.90 11.77
CA PRO A 60 23.26 -0.55 11.25
C PRO A 60 24.10 0.34 12.19
N LEU A 61 24.72 1.37 11.61
CA LEU A 61 25.53 2.35 12.36
C LEU A 61 24.68 3.15 13.36
N LEU A 62 23.45 3.46 12.98
CA LEU A 62 22.48 4.14 13.82
C LEU A 62 21.46 3.13 14.33
N LYS A 63 20.97 3.38 15.52
CA LYS A 63 19.81 2.70 16.10
C LYS A 63 18.74 3.75 16.31
N GLY A 64 17.56 3.31 16.73
CA GLY A 64 16.68 4.27 17.34
C GLY A 64 15.86 3.70 18.46
N GLU A 65 15.36 4.64 19.23
CA GLU A 65 14.82 4.44 20.56
C GLU A 65 13.50 5.20 20.66
N PHE A 66 12.52 4.60 21.32
CA PHE A 66 11.29 5.30 21.63
C PHE A 66 11.56 6.31 22.75
N THR A 67 10.98 7.51 22.61
CA THR A 67 11.08 8.56 23.64
C THR A 67 9.91 8.54 24.62
N ASP A 68 8.83 7.83 24.26
CA ASP A 68 7.69 7.60 25.15
C ASP A 68 7.93 6.43 26.13
N GLY A 69 7.17 6.41 27.24
CA GLY A 69 7.18 5.32 28.22
C GLY A 69 6.55 4.01 27.74
N GLY A 70 5.99 3.97 26.53
CA GLY A 70 5.65 2.77 25.78
C GLY A 70 4.43 1.96 26.19
N GLU A 71 3.67 2.39 27.20
CA GLU A 71 2.51 1.60 27.67
C GLU A 71 1.30 1.74 26.74
N TYR A 72 1.01 2.97 26.29
CA TYR A 72 -0.15 3.27 25.44
C TYR A 72 0.25 3.92 24.12
N VAL A 73 -0.45 3.56 23.05
CA VAL A 73 -0.24 4.11 21.70
C VAL A 73 -1.55 4.56 21.07
N ARG A 74 -1.47 5.47 20.10
CA ARG A 74 -2.63 5.85 19.27
C ARG A 74 -2.65 5.01 18.00
N ALA A 75 -3.83 4.52 17.62
CA ALA A 75 -4.08 4.09 16.24
C ALA A 75 -4.40 5.32 15.40
N ILE A 76 -3.61 5.57 14.35
CA ILE A 76 -3.75 6.77 13.51
C ILE A 76 -4.60 6.50 12.27
N ALA A 77 -4.67 5.24 11.82
CA ALA A 77 -5.44 4.86 10.65
C ALA A 77 -5.72 3.35 10.64
N PHE A 78 -6.77 2.95 9.96
CA PHE A 78 -7.01 1.57 9.56
C PHE A 78 -7.06 1.48 8.05
N LYS A 79 -6.35 0.50 7.48
CA LYS A 79 -6.26 0.32 6.02
C LYS A 79 -6.78 -1.06 5.66
N LEU A 80 -7.83 -1.07 4.84
CA LEU A 80 -8.21 -2.26 4.09
C LEU A 80 -7.12 -2.57 3.06
N ASN A 81 -6.77 -3.84 2.91
CA ASN A 81 -5.90 -4.24 1.83
C ASN A 81 -6.60 -4.06 0.47
N ARG A 82 -5.82 -3.83 -0.57
CA ARG A 82 -6.31 -3.61 -1.94
C ARG A 82 -6.72 -4.91 -2.63
N ASN A 83 -6.23 -6.07 -2.18
CA ASN A 83 -6.55 -7.36 -2.81
C ASN A 83 -6.66 -8.57 -1.85
N THR A 84 -6.73 -8.35 -0.54
CA THR A 84 -7.07 -9.40 0.43
C THR A 84 -8.08 -8.91 1.46
N ALA A 85 -8.78 -9.84 2.12
CA ALA A 85 -9.63 -9.51 3.27
C ALA A 85 -8.80 -9.26 4.54
N THR A 86 -7.97 -8.22 4.48
CA THR A 86 -7.05 -7.84 5.56
C THR A 86 -7.32 -6.42 6.02
N ILE A 87 -7.43 -6.20 7.33
CA ILE A 87 -7.48 -4.88 7.96
C ILE A 87 -6.21 -4.66 8.75
N ASN A 88 -5.51 -3.58 8.44
CA ASN A 88 -4.27 -3.17 9.06
C ASN A 88 -4.49 -1.93 9.93
N MET A 89 -4.07 -1.95 11.18
CA MET A 89 -4.07 -0.82 12.09
C MET A 89 -2.67 -0.21 12.16
N LEU A 90 -2.58 1.06 11.82
CA LEU A 90 -1.34 1.83 11.88
C LEU A 90 -1.27 2.54 13.23
N THR A 91 -0.17 2.37 13.96
CA THR A 91 0.14 3.14 15.17
C THR A 91 1.36 4.00 14.94
N SER A 92 1.41 5.17 15.59
CA SER A 92 2.60 6.04 15.62
C SER A 92 3.16 6.13 17.04
N ARG A 93 4.48 6.26 17.14
CA ARG A 93 5.19 6.54 18.39
C ARG A 93 6.36 7.49 18.14
N PRO A 94 6.60 8.45 19.06
CA PRO A 94 7.77 9.29 18.99
C PRO A 94 9.05 8.46 19.19
N PHE A 95 10.07 8.85 18.44
CA PHE A 95 11.28 8.08 18.23
C PHE A 95 12.46 9.03 18.12
N LYS A 96 13.65 8.58 18.52
CA LYS A 96 14.91 9.30 18.31
C LYS A 96 15.93 8.40 17.66
N LEU A 97 16.80 8.99 16.85
CA LEU A 97 17.97 8.33 16.30
C LEU A 97 19.15 8.47 17.28
N VAL A 98 19.89 7.39 17.48
CA VAL A 98 21.09 7.37 18.31
C VAL A 98 22.21 6.66 17.57
N ASN A 99 23.46 7.06 17.80
CA ASN A 99 24.61 6.35 17.31
C ASN A 99 24.72 4.99 18.02
N GLY A 100 24.90 3.93 17.24
CA GLY A 100 24.93 2.56 17.73
C GLY A 100 26.12 2.20 18.61
N GLU A 101 27.23 2.96 18.51
CA GLU A 101 28.49 2.74 19.25
C GLU A 101 28.51 3.43 20.62
N ASP A 102 28.21 4.72 20.65
CA ASP A 102 28.32 5.56 21.85
C ASP A 102 26.97 5.93 22.49
N GLY A 103 25.84 5.64 21.81
CA GLY A 103 24.49 5.94 22.28
C GLY A 103 24.09 7.41 22.19
N ASN A 104 24.93 8.28 21.61
CA ASN A 104 24.64 9.71 21.51
C ASN A 104 23.47 9.95 20.55
N GLN A 105 22.55 10.83 20.96
CA GLN A 105 21.40 11.19 20.14
C GLN A 105 21.82 12.02 18.92
N ILE A 106 21.28 11.66 17.77
CA ILE A 106 21.36 12.45 16.55
C ILE A 106 20.23 13.48 16.59
N THR A 107 20.57 14.73 16.86
CA THR A 107 19.59 15.83 17.00
C THR A 107 19.47 16.69 15.74
N GLU A 108 20.44 16.61 14.84
CA GLU A 108 20.45 17.35 13.58
C GLU A 108 21.10 16.52 12.46
N VAL A 109 20.50 16.53 11.26
CA VAL A 109 21.14 16.05 10.02
C VAL A 109 20.79 16.99 8.89
N ALA A 110 21.76 17.36 8.07
CA ALA A 110 21.55 18.18 6.87
C ALA A 110 20.82 19.53 7.14
N GLY A 111 21.02 20.11 8.33
CA GLY A 111 20.36 21.35 8.77
C GLY A 111 18.93 21.16 9.29
N LEU A 112 18.47 19.91 9.48
CA LEU A 112 17.14 19.58 9.99
C LEU A 112 17.23 19.08 11.43
N LEU A 113 16.43 19.66 12.32
CA LEU A 113 16.30 19.20 13.70
C LEU A 113 15.43 17.95 13.77
N PHE A 114 15.92 16.94 14.50
CA PHE A 114 15.26 15.64 14.70
C PHE A 114 14.86 15.42 16.15
N THR A 115 14.13 16.38 16.69
CA THR A 115 13.54 16.30 18.04
C THR A 115 12.23 15.51 18.08
N ASP A 116 11.52 15.44 16.95
CA ASP A 116 10.12 14.98 16.88
C ASP A 116 9.91 13.90 15.81
N LEU A 117 10.89 13.01 15.61
CA LEU A 117 10.72 11.90 14.68
C LEU A 117 9.64 10.94 15.18
N GLU A 118 8.87 10.40 14.25
CA GLU A 118 7.89 9.35 14.53
C GLU A 118 8.25 8.06 13.81
N THR A 119 7.89 6.93 14.42
CA THR A 119 7.94 5.62 13.78
C THR A 119 6.56 5.00 13.74
N PHE A 120 6.24 4.44 12.58
CA PHE A 120 4.94 3.85 12.32
C PHE A 120 5.02 2.32 12.38
N ASN A 121 4.12 1.71 13.15
CA ASN A 121 4.01 0.25 13.25
C ASN A 121 2.66 -0.20 12.72
N ASN A 122 2.67 -1.25 11.90
CA ASN A 122 1.46 -1.81 11.32
C ASN A 122 1.11 -3.15 11.99
N TYR A 123 -0.12 -3.25 12.50
CA TYR A 123 -0.69 -4.44 13.12
C TYR A 123 -1.89 -4.93 12.32
N THR A 124 -1.81 -6.14 11.79
CA THR A 124 -2.95 -6.76 11.11
C THR A 124 -4.00 -7.18 12.14
N ILE A 125 -5.18 -6.56 12.11
CA ILE A 125 -6.31 -6.85 13.01
C ILE A 125 -7.18 -7.98 12.45
N VAL A 126 -7.45 -7.94 11.14
CA VAL A 126 -8.11 -9.01 10.39
C VAL A 126 -7.14 -9.47 9.30
N ARG A 127 -6.98 -10.78 9.13
CA ARG A 127 -6.02 -11.41 8.22
C ARG A 127 -6.74 -12.41 7.32
N ASP A 128 -6.78 -12.12 6.02
CA ASP A 128 -7.35 -13.00 5.00
C ASP A 128 -8.78 -13.50 5.34
N GLY A 129 -9.61 -12.66 5.98
CA GLY A 129 -10.96 -13.02 6.41
C GLY A 129 -11.04 -13.64 7.80
N ASP A 130 -9.97 -13.64 8.60
CA ASP A 130 -9.97 -14.13 9.98
C ASP A 130 -9.57 -13.04 10.99
N ILE A 131 -10.16 -13.04 12.18
CA ILE A 131 -9.71 -12.17 13.29
C ILE A 131 -8.31 -12.60 13.75
N ASN A 132 -7.35 -11.69 13.66
CA ASN A 132 -5.99 -11.88 14.16
C ASN A 132 -5.80 -11.29 15.56
N VAL A 133 -6.39 -10.11 15.81
CA VAL A 133 -6.39 -9.47 17.13
C VAL A 133 -7.80 -9.54 17.70
N LYS A 134 -7.97 -10.43 18.66
CA LYS A 134 -9.26 -10.82 19.24
C LYS A 134 -9.93 -9.73 20.06
N SER A 135 -9.11 -8.96 20.75
CA SER A 135 -9.54 -7.82 21.55
C SER A 135 -8.40 -6.81 21.73
N LEU A 136 -8.78 -5.58 22.06
CA LEU A 136 -7.87 -4.50 22.40
C LEU A 136 -8.26 -3.91 23.76
N GLN A 137 -7.29 -3.81 24.65
CA GLN A 137 -7.41 -2.97 25.83
C GLN A 137 -7.18 -1.51 25.46
N VAL A 138 -8.09 -0.64 25.89
CA VAL A 138 -8.12 0.77 25.52
C VAL A 138 -8.48 1.66 26.70
N LYS A 139 -8.11 2.93 26.58
CA LYS A 139 -8.68 4.02 27.39
C LYS A 139 -9.37 5.02 26.48
N PHE A 140 -10.52 5.50 26.94
CA PHE A 140 -11.26 6.58 26.29
C PHE A 140 -11.00 7.89 27.02
N SER A 141 -10.60 8.94 26.30
CA SER A 141 -10.48 10.29 26.86
C SER A 141 -11.78 11.12 26.74
N SER A 142 -12.81 10.56 26.09
CA SER A 142 -14.09 11.22 25.85
C SER A 142 -15.25 10.32 26.25
N GLN A 143 -16.11 10.79 27.15
CA GLN A 143 -17.34 10.11 27.53
C GLN A 143 -18.26 9.89 26.32
N LYS A 144 -18.37 10.88 25.44
CA LYS A 144 -19.20 10.79 24.22
C LYS A 144 -18.75 9.61 23.34
N VAL A 145 -17.44 9.44 23.17
CA VAL A 145 -16.89 8.33 22.38
C VAL A 145 -17.10 7.00 23.10
N PHE A 146 -16.87 6.94 24.41
CA PHE A 146 -17.19 5.75 25.20
C PHE A 146 -18.66 5.34 25.04
N ASP A 147 -19.60 6.27 25.17
CA ASP A 147 -21.03 6.00 25.06
C ASP A 147 -21.43 5.49 23.65
N LEU A 148 -20.81 6.03 22.59
CA LEU A 148 -20.99 5.53 21.22
C LEU A 148 -20.58 4.06 21.08
N PHE A 149 -19.40 3.68 21.57
CA PHE A 149 -18.93 2.29 21.50
C PHE A 149 -19.76 1.38 22.42
N LYS A 150 -20.16 1.87 23.60
CA LYS A 150 -21.04 1.15 24.53
C LYS A 150 -22.39 0.84 23.91
N GLU A 151 -23.00 1.78 23.18
CA GLU A 151 -24.28 1.60 22.49
C GLU A 151 -24.23 0.44 21.48
N LYS A 152 -23.10 0.30 20.78
CA LYS A 152 -22.82 -0.80 19.85
C LYS A 152 -22.53 -2.13 20.55
N GLY A 153 -22.41 -2.14 21.88
CA GLY A 153 -22.23 -3.35 22.68
C GLY A 153 -20.87 -4.02 22.50
N VAL A 154 -19.82 -3.24 22.19
CA VAL A 154 -18.46 -3.75 21.94
C VAL A 154 -17.49 -3.48 23.08
N VAL A 155 -17.93 -2.77 24.13
CA VAL A 155 -17.08 -2.34 25.26
C VAL A 155 -17.39 -3.18 26.49
N GLU A 156 -16.35 -3.76 27.05
CA GLU A 156 -16.39 -4.54 28.28
C GLU A 156 -15.36 -4.04 29.30
N LYS A 157 -15.55 -4.40 30.56
CA LYS A 157 -14.57 -4.22 31.63
C LYS A 157 -14.50 -5.50 32.43
N SER A 158 -13.32 -6.12 32.47
CA SER A 158 -13.11 -7.43 33.13
C SER A 158 -14.12 -8.49 32.66
N GLY A 159 -14.41 -8.51 31.35
CA GLY A 159 -15.34 -9.47 30.72
C GLY A 159 -16.83 -9.23 30.98
N ASN A 160 -17.21 -8.09 31.56
CA ASN A 160 -18.61 -7.73 31.79
C ASN A 160 -18.99 -6.47 31.01
N PRO A 161 -20.26 -6.33 30.56
CA PRO A 161 -20.78 -5.08 30.02
C PRO A 161 -20.59 -3.93 31.00
N VAL A 162 -20.35 -2.73 30.47
CA VAL A 162 -20.03 -1.55 31.29
C VAL A 162 -21.12 -0.51 31.19
N GLU A 163 -21.54 0.05 32.32
CA GLU A 163 -22.60 1.07 32.35
C GLU A 163 -22.03 2.49 32.39
N ASN A 164 -21.05 2.72 33.27
CA ASN A 164 -20.52 4.04 33.58
C ASN A 164 -19.13 4.27 32.98
N TYR A 165 -18.92 5.51 32.53
CA TYR A 165 -17.62 5.99 32.07
C TYR A 165 -16.72 6.36 33.25
N ASP A 166 -15.45 5.98 33.17
CA ASP A 166 -14.36 6.30 34.09
C ASP A 166 -13.09 6.50 33.26
N PHE A 167 -12.59 7.73 33.22
CA PHE A 167 -11.40 8.08 32.43
C PHE A 167 -10.10 7.44 32.94
N ARG A 168 -10.10 6.87 34.16
CA ARG A 168 -8.97 6.11 34.70
C ARG A 168 -9.05 4.63 34.39
N ALA A 169 -10.24 4.14 34.03
CA ALA A 169 -10.46 2.74 33.74
C ALA A 169 -9.86 2.36 32.38
N GLU A 170 -9.37 1.13 32.33
CA GLU A 170 -9.10 0.43 31.08
C GLU A 170 -10.31 -0.42 30.71
N TYR A 171 -10.63 -0.43 29.43
CA TYR A 171 -11.75 -1.12 28.83
C TYR A 171 -11.26 -2.10 27.76
N THR A 172 -12.05 -3.12 27.45
CA THR A 172 -11.76 -4.06 26.37
C THR A 172 -12.74 -3.83 25.22
N ILE A 173 -12.22 -3.68 24.01
CA ILE A 173 -13.00 -3.76 22.76
C ILE A 173 -12.80 -5.16 22.16
N CYS A 174 -13.87 -5.92 21.99
CA CYS A 174 -13.85 -7.31 21.52
C CYS A 174 -14.21 -7.41 20.03
N PHE A 175 -13.41 -8.16 19.26
CA PHE A 175 -13.62 -8.43 17.83
C PHE A 175 -14.14 -9.86 17.54
N ASP A 176 -13.85 -10.82 18.42
CA ASP A 176 -14.08 -12.27 18.20
C ASP A 176 -15.55 -12.69 17.94
N ASN A 177 -16.51 -11.85 18.33
CA ASN A 177 -17.94 -12.14 18.22
C ASN A 177 -18.68 -11.15 17.30
N LEU A 178 -17.95 -10.46 16.42
CA LEU A 178 -18.51 -9.54 15.45
C LEU A 178 -18.50 -10.17 14.05
N PRO A 179 -19.56 -9.99 13.25
CA PRO A 179 -19.47 -10.30 11.83
C PRO A 179 -18.40 -9.40 11.19
N LEU A 180 -17.61 -9.93 10.25
CA LEU A 180 -16.55 -9.14 9.61
C LEU A 180 -17.11 -8.00 8.75
N VAL A 181 -18.20 -8.30 8.06
CA VAL A 181 -18.92 -7.39 7.17
C VAL A 181 -20.36 -7.19 7.65
N PRO A 182 -21.00 -6.06 7.32
CA PRO A 182 -22.42 -5.86 7.60
C PRO A 182 -23.30 -6.92 6.90
N GLU A 183 -24.46 -7.23 7.47
CA GLU A 183 -25.40 -8.22 6.89
C GLU A 183 -25.99 -7.77 5.55
N LYS A 184 -26.09 -6.45 5.33
CA LYS A 184 -26.59 -5.86 4.08
C LYS A 184 -25.59 -4.81 3.63
N VAL A 185 -24.93 -5.08 2.51
CA VAL A 185 -24.05 -4.12 1.86
C VAL A 185 -24.45 -4.03 0.39
N HIS A 186 -24.54 -2.81 -0.10
CA HIS A 186 -24.68 -2.54 -1.51
C HIS A 186 -23.34 -2.02 -2.02
N TYR A 187 -22.85 -2.64 -3.08
CA TYR A 187 -21.60 -2.23 -3.70
C TYR A 187 -21.87 -1.41 -4.95
N ASN A 188 -21.05 -0.38 -5.16
CA ASN A 188 -21.15 0.43 -6.38
C ASN A 188 -20.76 -0.41 -7.60
N HIS A 189 -21.36 -0.12 -8.75
CA HIS A 189 -20.94 -0.69 -10.02
C HIS A 189 -19.47 -0.38 -10.30
N LEU A 190 -18.72 -1.39 -10.77
CA LEU A 190 -17.30 -1.26 -11.08
C LEU A 190 -17.01 -0.87 -12.52
N ASN A 191 -18.04 -0.64 -13.34
CA ASN A 191 -17.87 -0.30 -14.75
C ASN A 191 -16.97 0.92 -14.94
N GLY A 192 -15.98 0.80 -15.82
CA GLY A 192 -14.96 1.81 -16.11
C GLY A 192 -13.93 2.06 -14.99
N VAL A 193 -14.12 1.51 -13.79
CA VAL A 193 -13.21 1.76 -12.64
C VAL A 193 -11.81 1.23 -12.92
N PHE A 194 -11.69 0.09 -13.59
CA PHE A 194 -10.39 -0.47 -13.94
C PHE A 194 -9.61 0.45 -14.88
N ASP A 195 -10.21 0.84 -16.01
CA ASP A 195 -9.55 1.64 -17.05
C ASP A 195 -9.17 3.02 -16.49
N GLU A 196 -10.08 3.65 -15.77
CA GLU A 196 -9.83 4.93 -15.08
C GLU A 196 -8.63 4.85 -14.12
N LEU A 197 -8.58 3.82 -13.27
CA LEU A 197 -7.45 3.63 -12.37
C LEU A 197 -6.17 3.25 -13.09
N ALA A 198 -6.26 2.52 -14.20
CA ALA A 198 -5.10 2.09 -14.95
C ALA A 198 -4.41 3.31 -15.58
N GLU A 199 -5.16 4.23 -16.19
CA GLU A 199 -4.67 5.50 -16.70
C GLU A 199 -3.96 6.33 -15.62
N VAL A 200 -4.64 6.55 -14.49
CA VAL A 200 -4.11 7.32 -13.36
C VAL A 200 -2.82 6.69 -12.82
N LYS A 201 -2.79 5.36 -12.66
CA LYS A 201 -1.60 4.63 -12.20
C LYS A 201 -0.45 4.67 -13.19
N VAL A 202 -0.73 4.67 -14.49
CA VAL A 202 0.31 4.79 -15.51
C VAL A 202 0.97 6.15 -15.39
N LEU A 203 0.20 7.24 -15.32
CA LEU A 203 0.75 8.58 -15.14
C LEU A 203 1.50 8.71 -13.79
N ALA A 204 0.94 8.23 -12.68
CA ALA A 204 1.60 8.24 -11.38
C ALA A 204 2.93 7.47 -11.41
N SER A 205 2.99 6.34 -12.11
CA SER A 205 4.21 5.55 -12.31
C SER A 205 5.27 6.34 -13.09
N ILE A 206 4.87 7.13 -14.10
CA ILE A 206 5.76 8.04 -14.83
C ILE A 206 6.30 9.12 -13.87
N LEU A 207 5.43 9.86 -13.18
CA LEU A 207 5.85 10.96 -12.30
C LEU A 207 6.74 10.45 -11.16
N SER A 208 6.38 9.33 -10.54
CA SER A 208 7.20 8.68 -9.52
C SER A 208 8.57 8.26 -10.02
N ALA A 209 8.67 7.84 -11.29
CA ALA A 209 9.95 7.49 -11.90
C ALA A 209 10.84 8.73 -12.14
N PHE A 210 10.25 9.88 -12.50
CA PHE A 210 10.94 11.18 -12.53
C PHE A 210 11.46 11.59 -11.16
N LEU A 211 10.60 11.52 -10.14
CA LEU A 211 10.88 12.03 -8.80
C LEU A 211 11.79 11.12 -7.97
N LYS A 212 12.24 9.98 -8.50
CA LYS A 212 12.96 8.95 -7.72
C LYS A 212 14.19 9.48 -6.98
N LYS A 213 14.94 10.40 -7.59
CA LYS A 213 16.14 11.02 -7.02
C LYS A 213 15.96 12.51 -6.69
N GLU A 214 14.83 13.07 -7.05
CA GLU A 214 14.54 14.50 -6.87
C GLU A 214 13.76 14.74 -5.58
N SER A 215 13.92 15.94 -5.04
CA SER A 215 13.10 16.47 -3.97
C SER A 215 12.77 17.91 -4.33
N ASP A 216 11.52 18.31 -4.11
CA ASP A 216 11.08 19.71 -4.20
C ASP A 216 11.47 20.50 -2.94
N THR A 217 11.83 19.79 -1.87
CA THR A 217 12.09 20.37 -0.55
C THR A 217 13.59 20.44 -0.22
N TYR A 218 14.39 19.49 -0.72
CA TYR A 218 15.79 19.32 -0.30
C TYR A 218 16.74 19.32 -1.50
N ILE A 219 17.90 19.97 -1.35
CA ILE A 219 18.95 19.90 -2.37
C ILE A 219 19.59 18.50 -2.43
N PRO A 220 20.23 18.10 -3.54
CA PRO A 220 20.83 16.77 -3.69
C PRO A 220 21.79 16.39 -2.56
N GLU A 221 22.61 17.34 -2.10
CA GLU A 221 23.58 17.14 -1.01
C GLU A 221 22.87 16.81 0.32
N GLN A 222 21.73 17.47 0.59
CA GLN A 222 20.91 17.15 1.76
C GLN A 222 20.27 15.77 1.63
N VAL A 223 19.75 15.41 0.45
CA VAL A 223 19.16 14.09 0.21
C VAL A 223 20.19 12.97 0.39
N GLU A 224 21.42 13.16 -0.08
CA GLU A 224 22.51 12.19 0.14
C GLU A 224 22.91 12.10 1.62
N GLU A 225 22.94 13.23 2.34
CA GLU A 225 23.22 13.24 3.78
C GLU A 225 22.13 12.55 4.62
N LEU A 226 20.86 12.76 4.27
CA LEU A 226 19.73 12.03 4.86
C LEU A 226 19.86 10.52 4.65
N LYS A 227 20.24 10.08 3.44
CA LYS A 227 20.44 8.65 3.15
C LYS A 227 21.52 8.01 4.00
N LYS A 228 22.64 8.72 4.26
CA LYS A 228 23.70 8.23 5.18
C LYS A 228 23.18 7.97 6.59
N HIS A 229 22.15 8.70 7.01
CA HIS A 229 21.47 8.56 8.30
C HIS A 229 20.22 7.66 8.23
N TYR A 230 20.08 6.86 7.17
CA TYR A 230 18.95 5.97 6.93
C TYR A 230 17.61 6.70 6.83
N LEU A 231 17.58 7.94 6.35
CA LEU A 231 16.35 8.71 6.12
C LEU A 231 16.06 8.82 4.62
N SER A 232 14.78 8.74 4.24
CA SER A 232 14.35 9.13 2.89
C SER A 232 14.26 10.64 2.76
N LYS A 233 14.07 11.12 1.51
CA LYS A 233 13.68 12.50 1.23
C LYS A 233 12.35 12.92 1.85
N ASN A 234 11.53 11.99 2.33
CA ASN A 234 10.30 12.28 3.07
C ASN A 234 10.50 12.08 4.59
N LEU A 235 11.76 12.03 5.05
CA LEU A 235 12.17 11.83 6.44
C LEU A 235 11.71 10.53 7.09
N TYR A 236 11.34 9.53 6.29
CA TYR A 236 11.03 8.20 6.82
C TYR A 236 12.31 7.43 7.12
N ILE A 237 12.31 6.71 8.24
CA ILE A 237 13.40 5.85 8.67
C ILE A 237 13.42 4.56 7.84
N ASN A 238 14.56 4.28 7.21
CA ASN A 238 14.81 3.20 6.28
C ASN A 238 16.06 2.40 6.67
N PHE A 239 16.08 1.89 7.90
CA PHE A 239 17.14 0.96 8.29
C PHE A 239 17.22 -0.24 7.34
N PRO A 240 18.44 -0.71 7.00
CA PRO A 240 18.60 -2.01 6.35
C PRO A 240 17.96 -3.08 7.22
N LYS A 241 17.31 -4.06 6.60
CA LYS A 241 16.58 -5.13 7.30
C LYS A 241 16.86 -6.47 6.64
N THR A 242 17.05 -7.50 7.46
CA THR A 242 17.23 -8.89 7.02
C THR A 242 16.35 -9.85 7.83
N THR A 243 16.24 -11.11 7.42
CA THR A 243 15.53 -12.16 8.17
C THR A 243 16.34 -12.62 9.38
N GLU A 244 15.68 -13.09 10.43
CA GLU A 244 16.35 -13.64 11.63
C GLU A 244 17.15 -14.91 11.32
N TYR A 245 16.65 -15.71 10.38
CA TYR A 245 17.28 -16.92 9.90
C TYR A 245 18.08 -16.68 8.61
N ALA A 246 19.09 -17.51 8.38
CA ALA A 246 19.88 -17.52 7.15
C ALA A 246 19.23 -18.35 6.02
N SER A 247 18.47 -19.40 6.39
CA SER A 247 17.78 -20.30 5.44
C SER A 247 16.30 -20.41 5.78
N LEU A 248 15.44 -20.14 4.79
CA LEU A 248 13.99 -20.29 4.92
C LEU A 248 13.61 -21.76 5.15
N ASP A 249 14.26 -22.69 4.46
CA ASP A 249 13.97 -24.13 4.59
C ASP A 249 14.28 -24.62 6.01
N SER A 250 15.37 -24.15 6.60
CA SER A 250 15.70 -24.47 8.01
C SER A 250 14.69 -23.86 8.98
N ALA A 251 14.20 -22.64 8.69
CA ALA A 251 13.20 -21.95 9.51
C ALA A 251 11.81 -22.61 9.42
N LEU A 252 11.46 -23.17 8.26
CA LEU A 252 10.26 -23.99 8.08
C LEU A 252 10.42 -25.33 8.83
N ALA A 253 11.55 -26.01 8.65
CA ALA A 253 11.80 -27.31 9.28
C ALA A 253 11.81 -27.26 10.81
N ASN A 254 12.27 -26.15 11.40
CA ASN A 254 12.30 -25.96 12.85
C ASN A 254 11.05 -25.24 13.42
N GLY A 255 10.07 -24.91 12.58
CA GLY A 255 8.79 -24.31 13.02
C GLY A 255 8.85 -22.84 13.43
N THR A 256 9.95 -22.12 13.18
CA THR A 256 10.02 -20.66 13.43
C THR A 256 9.32 -19.85 12.35
N VAL A 257 9.17 -20.43 11.16
CA VAL A 257 8.37 -19.91 10.06
C VAL A 257 7.34 -20.94 9.67
N ASP A 258 6.16 -20.47 9.29
CA ASP A 258 5.10 -21.27 8.71
C ASP A 258 4.52 -20.54 7.49
N PHE A 259 3.64 -21.20 6.75
CA PHE A 259 2.95 -20.62 5.60
C PHE A 259 1.44 -20.87 5.66
N ARG A 260 0.68 -19.99 5.03
CA ARG A 260 -0.76 -20.11 4.90
C ARG A 260 -1.20 -19.86 3.49
N LYS A 261 -2.40 -20.34 3.15
CA LYS A 261 -3.08 -19.99 1.90
C LYS A 261 -3.80 -18.65 2.10
N SER A 262 -3.42 -17.63 1.33
CA SER A 262 -4.08 -16.32 1.26
C SER A 262 -4.82 -16.23 -0.08
N TYR A 263 -6.10 -15.85 -0.04
CA TYR A 263 -6.90 -15.63 -1.24
C TYR A 263 -6.77 -14.18 -1.68
N LYS A 264 -6.34 -13.99 -2.92
CA LYS A 264 -6.24 -12.70 -3.58
C LYS A 264 -7.51 -12.45 -4.38
N VAL A 265 -8.06 -11.26 -4.24
CA VAL A 265 -9.18 -10.76 -5.04
C VAL A 265 -8.67 -9.54 -5.81
N ASP A 266 -8.44 -9.71 -7.11
CA ASP A 266 -8.00 -8.63 -7.99
C ASP A 266 -9.14 -8.24 -8.95
N ILE A 267 -9.15 -6.98 -9.39
CA ILE A 267 -10.04 -6.48 -10.43
C ILE A 267 -9.26 -6.21 -11.73
N GLY A 268 -9.90 -6.52 -12.85
CA GLY A 268 -9.37 -6.35 -14.20
C GLY A 268 -10.44 -5.88 -15.18
N SER A 269 -10.03 -5.61 -16.42
CA SER A 269 -10.93 -5.47 -17.56
C SER A 269 -10.94 -6.75 -18.41
N LYS A 270 -11.73 -6.73 -19.48
CA LYS A 270 -11.77 -7.79 -20.50
C LYS A 270 -10.45 -7.94 -21.27
N ASP A 271 -9.55 -6.97 -21.18
CA ASP A 271 -8.27 -6.99 -21.89
C ASP A 271 -7.06 -7.13 -20.94
N ILE A 272 -7.18 -6.70 -19.69
CA ILE A 272 -6.08 -6.71 -18.71
C ILE A 272 -6.59 -7.27 -17.38
N LEU A 273 -6.07 -8.43 -16.98
CA LEU A 273 -6.61 -9.19 -15.84
C LEU A 273 -6.50 -8.49 -14.47
N ASN A 274 -5.46 -7.66 -14.28
CA ASN A 274 -5.28 -6.85 -13.08
C ASN A 274 -4.15 -5.83 -13.25
N PHE A 275 -4.04 -4.88 -12.32
CA PHE A 275 -2.99 -3.86 -12.32
C PHE A 275 -1.57 -4.44 -12.20
N GLY A 276 -1.40 -5.68 -11.72
CA GLY A 276 -0.10 -6.36 -11.68
C GLY A 276 0.45 -6.71 -13.06
N LYS A 277 -0.35 -6.58 -14.12
CA LYS A 277 0.08 -6.73 -15.52
C LYS A 277 0.77 -5.48 -16.06
N LEU A 278 0.57 -4.32 -15.43
CA LEU A 278 1.19 -3.07 -15.84
C LEU A 278 2.69 -3.09 -15.47
N PRO A 279 3.62 -2.98 -16.44
CA PRO A 279 5.03 -2.80 -16.13
C PRO A 279 5.28 -1.47 -15.43
N SER A 280 6.40 -1.36 -14.70
CA SER A 280 6.86 -0.07 -14.19
C SER A 280 7.19 0.89 -15.34
N ALA A 281 7.10 2.20 -15.08
CA ALA A 281 7.30 3.19 -16.13
C ALA A 281 8.66 3.06 -16.83
N ASN A 282 9.75 2.86 -16.09
CA ASN A 282 11.08 2.63 -16.68
C ASN A 282 11.16 1.32 -17.49
N LYS A 283 10.45 0.26 -17.07
CA LYS A 283 10.42 -1.01 -17.83
C LYS A 283 9.67 -0.85 -19.14
N PHE A 284 8.59 -0.07 -19.14
CA PHE A 284 7.86 0.26 -20.37
C PHE A 284 8.69 1.18 -21.28
N LEU A 285 9.33 2.20 -20.69
CA LEU A 285 10.22 3.14 -21.38
C LEU A 285 11.31 2.40 -22.16
N ASP A 286 12.07 1.53 -21.49
CA ASP A 286 13.15 0.73 -22.11
C ASP A 286 12.64 -0.24 -23.20
N ARG A 287 11.39 -0.71 -23.07
CA ARG A 287 10.79 -1.64 -24.03
C ARG A 287 10.37 -0.94 -25.33
N ILE A 288 9.70 0.21 -25.24
CA ILE A 288 9.00 0.84 -26.37
C ILE A 288 9.77 2.03 -26.95
N TYR A 289 10.68 2.64 -26.19
CA TYR A 289 11.36 3.86 -26.59
C TYR A 289 12.88 3.71 -26.63
N GLU A 290 13.51 4.61 -27.37
CA GLU A 290 14.94 4.89 -27.33
C GLU A 290 15.13 6.34 -26.90
N ALA A 291 16.25 6.63 -26.23
CA ALA A 291 16.60 7.99 -25.83
C ALA A 291 17.98 8.34 -26.40
N TYR A 292 18.13 9.60 -26.81
CA TYR A 292 19.38 10.10 -27.40
C TYR A 292 19.73 11.44 -26.78
N ASN A 293 21.03 11.70 -26.66
CA ASN A 293 21.52 13.04 -26.38
C ASN A 293 21.33 13.93 -27.63
N ARG A 294 20.65 15.06 -27.47
CA ARG A 294 20.33 16.00 -28.54
C ARG A 294 21.58 16.66 -29.14
N ASP A 295 22.61 16.87 -28.33
CA ASP A 295 23.83 17.55 -28.74
C ASP A 295 24.81 16.59 -29.42
N THR A 296 24.97 15.39 -28.87
CA THR A 296 25.96 14.40 -29.36
C THR A 296 25.38 13.37 -30.32
N GLY A 297 24.05 13.18 -30.33
CA GLY A 297 23.37 12.11 -31.05
C GLY A 297 23.58 10.72 -30.43
N GLU A 298 24.32 10.62 -29.31
CA GLU A 298 24.62 9.35 -28.67
C GLU A 298 23.38 8.73 -28.03
N LYS A 299 23.21 7.43 -28.25
CA LYS A 299 22.13 6.65 -27.66
C LYS A 299 22.38 6.43 -26.17
N VAL A 300 21.36 6.63 -25.36
CA VAL A 300 21.40 6.30 -23.93
C VAL A 300 21.03 4.83 -23.74
N GLU A 301 21.96 4.06 -23.18
CA GLU A 301 21.69 2.67 -22.83
C GLU A 301 20.75 2.60 -21.61
N LYS A 302 19.65 1.85 -21.73
CA LYS A 302 18.63 1.66 -20.69
C LYS A 302 18.07 2.97 -20.14
N PRO A 303 17.32 3.72 -20.95
CA PRO A 303 16.77 5.00 -20.52
C PRO A 303 15.86 4.83 -19.31
N THR A 304 15.91 5.82 -18.41
CA THR A 304 15.06 5.94 -17.24
C THR A 304 14.43 7.33 -17.18
N PHE A 305 13.36 7.53 -16.43
CA PHE A 305 12.74 8.85 -16.37
C PHE A 305 13.54 9.90 -15.58
N ASP A 306 14.49 9.51 -14.72
CA ASP A 306 15.36 10.48 -14.04
C ASP A 306 16.29 11.22 -15.00
N ILE A 307 16.69 10.60 -16.12
CA ILE A 307 17.49 11.30 -17.16
C ILE A 307 16.64 12.26 -18.00
N ALA A 308 15.31 12.11 -18.02
CA ALA A 308 14.41 12.93 -18.81
C ALA A 308 14.23 14.35 -18.24
N LEU A 309 14.75 14.63 -17.04
CA LEU A 309 14.85 16.00 -16.52
C LEU A 309 15.91 16.84 -17.23
N ASN A 310 16.84 16.21 -17.95
CA ASN A 310 17.86 16.91 -18.70
C ASN A 310 17.29 17.40 -20.04
N ALA A 311 17.43 18.70 -20.33
CA ALA A 311 16.92 19.33 -21.56
C ALA A 311 17.55 18.77 -22.86
N ASN A 312 18.63 18.00 -22.74
CA ASN A 312 19.40 17.49 -23.87
C ASN A 312 19.05 16.04 -24.19
N ILE A 313 17.95 15.48 -23.66
CA ILE A 313 17.51 14.13 -24.02
C ILE A 313 16.26 14.21 -24.90
N ILE A 314 16.28 13.52 -26.03
CA ILE A 314 15.13 13.32 -26.92
C ILE A 314 14.73 11.84 -26.92
N PHE A 315 13.43 11.58 -27.00
CA PHE A 315 12.87 10.23 -27.07
C PHE A 315 12.35 9.95 -28.49
N ALA A 316 12.43 8.69 -28.90
CA ALA A 316 11.84 8.20 -30.13
C ALA A 316 11.31 6.79 -29.93
N HIS A 317 10.36 6.36 -30.77
CA HIS A 317 9.90 4.98 -30.77
C HIS A 317 11.01 4.02 -31.18
N LYS A 318 11.14 2.93 -30.44
CA LYS A 318 12.01 1.82 -30.80
C LYS A 318 11.42 1.08 -32.00
N THR A 319 12.25 0.76 -32.98
CA THR A 319 11.91 -0.20 -34.02
C THR A 319 11.82 -1.59 -33.41
N LEU A 320 10.60 -2.03 -33.09
CA LEU A 320 10.37 -3.33 -32.47
C LEU A 320 10.65 -4.47 -33.45
N SER A 321 11.29 -5.53 -32.97
CA SER A 321 11.50 -6.73 -33.79
C SER A 321 10.15 -7.41 -34.10
N SER A 322 10.07 -8.14 -35.21
CA SER A 322 8.87 -8.90 -35.60
C SER A 322 8.41 -9.96 -34.57
N ARG A 323 9.27 -10.30 -33.61
CA ARG A 323 8.96 -11.21 -32.49
C ARG A 323 8.26 -10.51 -31.32
N THR A 324 8.31 -9.18 -31.29
CA THR A 324 7.73 -8.39 -30.20
C THR A 324 6.24 -8.22 -30.46
N LYS A 325 5.42 -8.91 -29.68
CA LYS A 325 3.96 -8.74 -29.75
C LYS A 325 3.55 -7.50 -28.95
N ILE A 326 2.82 -6.59 -29.58
CA ILE A 326 2.09 -5.52 -28.90
C ILE A 326 0.90 -6.15 -28.19
N THR A 327 0.75 -5.82 -26.92
CA THR A 327 -0.30 -6.33 -26.03
C THR A 327 -1.28 -5.21 -25.67
N LYS A 328 -2.44 -5.56 -25.12
CA LYS A 328 -3.40 -4.57 -24.62
C LYS A 328 -2.87 -3.67 -23.52
N VAL A 329 -1.90 -4.15 -22.74
CA VAL A 329 -1.16 -3.31 -21.78
C VAL A 329 -0.36 -2.24 -22.51
N ASP A 330 0.26 -2.58 -23.65
CA ASP A 330 1.02 -1.63 -24.44
C ASP A 330 0.10 -0.61 -25.11
N GLU A 331 -1.04 -1.05 -25.65
CA GLU A 331 -2.07 -0.17 -26.23
C GLU A 331 -2.66 0.82 -25.23
N LEU A 332 -2.77 0.43 -23.95
CA LEU A 332 -3.20 1.33 -22.87
C LEU A 332 -2.12 2.34 -22.48
N MET A 333 -0.87 1.87 -22.30
CA MET A 333 0.20 2.70 -21.75
C MET A 333 0.79 3.67 -22.77
N GLN A 334 0.94 3.23 -24.02
CA GLN A 334 1.65 3.98 -25.05
C GLN A 334 1.05 5.39 -25.29
N PRO A 335 -0.27 5.58 -25.47
CA PRO A 335 -0.84 6.91 -25.69
C PRO A 335 -0.53 7.91 -24.56
N ILE A 336 -0.52 7.44 -23.30
CA ILE A 336 -0.20 8.26 -22.14
C ILE A 336 1.29 8.64 -22.13
N PHE A 337 2.17 7.72 -22.51
CA PHE A 337 3.60 7.99 -22.65
C PHE A 337 3.89 8.95 -23.80
N ASP A 338 3.26 8.74 -24.95
CA ASP A 338 3.45 9.54 -26.16
C ASP A 338 3.03 10.99 -25.91
N ASP A 339 1.90 11.17 -25.23
CA ASP A 339 1.41 12.48 -24.79
C ASP A 339 2.32 13.10 -23.73
N PHE A 340 2.69 12.37 -22.68
CA PHE A 340 3.56 12.88 -21.62
C PHE A 340 4.94 13.33 -22.14
N LEU A 341 5.53 12.55 -23.06
CA LEU A 341 6.84 12.83 -23.65
C LEU A 341 6.78 13.92 -24.74
N GLY A 342 5.58 14.39 -25.12
CA GLY A 342 5.39 15.40 -26.16
C GLY A 342 5.65 14.86 -27.58
N MET A 343 5.51 13.55 -27.79
CA MET A 343 5.64 12.92 -29.10
C MET A 343 4.33 12.98 -29.89
N GLU A 344 3.18 12.86 -29.21
CA GLU A 344 1.84 13.00 -29.80
C GLU A 344 0.92 13.78 -28.86
N ASP A 345 0.35 14.90 -29.30
CA ASP A 345 -0.69 15.61 -28.55
C ASP A 345 -2.05 14.91 -28.75
N ASN A 346 -2.34 13.95 -27.87
CA ASN A 346 -3.58 13.20 -27.88
C ASN A 346 -4.48 13.53 -26.68
N GLY A 347 -4.01 14.38 -25.76
CA GLY A 347 -4.78 14.91 -24.63
C GLY A 347 -4.99 13.93 -23.46
N SER A 348 -4.40 12.74 -23.50
CA SER A 348 -4.56 11.73 -22.44
C SER A 348 -4.07 12.24 -21.09
N VAL A 349 -2.89 12.86 -21.02
CA VAL A 349 -2.30 13.40 -19.80
C VAL A 349 -3.13 14.57 -19.27
N ALA A 350 -3.56 15.48 -20.15
CA ALA A 350 -4.42 16.60 -19.75
C ALA A 350 -5.74 16.11 -19.13
N ALA A 351 -6.38 15.10 -19.74
CA ALA A 351 -7.60 14.51 -19.22
C ALA A 351 -7.39 13.83 -17.85
N ILE A 352 -6.29 13.10 -17.66
CA ILE A 352 -5.96 12.45 -16.39
C ILE A 352 -5.68 13.50 -15.30
N LEU A 353 -4.86 14.51 -15.59
CA LEU A 353 -4.52 15.57 -14.63
C LEU A 353 -5.76 16.35 -14.20
N SER A 354 -6.62 16.73 -15.15
CA SER A 354 -7.85 17.46 -14.84
C SER A 354 -8.81 16.64 -13.97
N LYS A 355 -8.90 15.33 -14.22
CA LYS A 355 -9.71 14.40 -13.41
C LYS A 355 -9.29 14.38 -11.93
N VAL A 356 -8.00 14.53 -11.64
CA VAL A 356 -7.47 14.54 -10.27
C VAL A 356 -7.22 15.95 -9.71
N GLY A 357 -7.49 17.00 -10.47
CA GLY A 357 -7.24 18.40 -10.07
C GLY A 357 -5.77 18.81 -10.08
N ALA A 358 -4.96 18.17 -10.92
CA ALA A 358 -3.52 18.38 -11.09
C ALA A 358 -3.15 19.22 -12.32
N ASP A 359 -4.04 20.12 -12.76
CA ASP A 359 -3.90 20.89 -14.00
C ASP A 359 -2.64 21.77 -14.04
N ASN A 360 -2.07 22.12 -12.89
CA ASN A 360 -0.89 22.97 -12.77
C ASN A 360 0.38 22.39 -13.42
N LEU A 361 0.46 21.06 -13.59
CA LEU A 361 1.60 20.43 -14.26
C LEU A 361 1.57 20.67 -15.79
N MET A 362 0.38 20.85 -16.37
CA MET A 362 0.19 20.83 -17.82
C MET A 362 0.91 21.99 -18.54
N PRO A 363 0.86 23.25 -18.07
CA PRO A 363 1.63 24.34 -18.69
C PRO A 363 3.14 24.10 -18.70
N MET A 364 3.69 23.44 -17.68
CA MET A 364 5.13 23.15 -17.61
C MET A 364 5.55 22.06 -18.59
N LEU A 365 4.70 21.04 -18.78
CA LEU A 365 4.91 20.02 -19.80
C LEU A 365 4.87 20.65 -21.20
N GLN A 366 3.89 21.52 -21.48
CA GLN A 366 3.77 22.22 -22.77
C GLN A 366 5.00 23.09 -23.08
N ALA A 367 5.47 23.88 -22.11
CA ALA A 367 6.69 24.66 -22.26
C ALA A 367 7.89 23.76 -22.60
N LYS A 368 8.02 22.62 -21.92
CA LYS A 368 9.09 21.64 -22.17
C LYS A 368 9.00 21.03 -23.57
N TRP A 369 7.81 20.67 -24.02
CA TRP A 369 7.59 20.14 -25.38
C TRP A 369 7.97 21.15 -26.46
N ASN A 370 7.71 22.44 -26.23
CA ASN A 370 8.12 23.54 -27.11
C ASN A 370 9.63 23.84 -27.08
N GLY A 371 10.40 23.12 -26.26
CA GLY A 371 11.82 23.38 -26.05
C GLY A 371 12.11 24.65 -25.27
N GLU A 372 11.11 25.19 -24.56
CA GLU A 372 11.27 26.35 -23.70
C GLU A 372 12.03 25.95 -22.42
N LYS A 373 12.74 26.94 -21.85
CA LYS A 373 13.48 26.72 -20.61
C LYS A 373 12.51 26.73 -19.43
N VAL A 374 12.22 25.56 -18.89
CA VAL A 374 11.45 25.40 -17.65
C VAL A 374 12.41 25.44 -16.46
N ASN A 375 12.02 26.16 -15.41
CA ASN A 375 12.77 26.13 -14.14
C ASN A 375 12.67 24.70 -13.55
N ARG A 376 13.82 24.10 -13.27
CA ARG A 376 13.90 22.73 -12.76
C ARG A 376 13.14 22.57 -11.44
N ASP A 377 13.30 23.50 -10.52
CA ASP A 377 12.72 23.40 -9.17
C ASP A 377 11.20 23.56 -9.23
N GLU A 378 10.71 24.51 -10.04
CA GLU A 378 9.27 24.67 -10.29
C GLU A 378 8.68 23.41 -10.95
N PHE A 379 9.40 22.80 -11.88
CA PHE A 379 8.95 21.57 -12.54
C PHE A 379 8.91 20.38 -11.57
N VAL A 380 9.94 20.22 -10.72
CA VAL A 380 9.96 19.17 -9.70
C VAL A 380 8.82 19.38 -8.71
N ALA A 381 8.56 20.61 -8.27
CA ALA A 381 7.43 20.92 -7.38
C ALA A 381 6.07 20.58 -8.02
N ALA A 382 5.86 20.94 -9.29
CA ALA A 382 4.63 20.60 -10.01
C ALA A 382 4.46 19.09 -10.21
N LEU A 383 5.53 18.36 -10.52
CA LEU A 383 5.53 16.90 -10.61
C LEU A 383 5.18 16.26 -9.25
N THR A 384 5.75 16.76 -8.15
CA THR A 384 5.46 16.26 -6.80
C THR A 384 4.00 16.44 -6.45
N ALA A 385 3.48 17.68 -6.58
CA ALA A 385 2.08 17.98 -6.28
C ALA A 385 1.11 17.14 -7.12
N ALA A 386 1.35 17.00 -8.42
CA ALA A 386 0.53 16.15 -9.29
C ALA A 386 0.60 14.67 -8.90
N ASN A 387 1.78 14.16 -8.55
CA ASN A 387 1.94 12.77 -8.12
C ASN A 387 1.21 12.48 -6.81
N GLU A 388 1.23 13.41 -5.85
CA GLU A 388 0.45 13.30 -4.61
C GLU A 388 -1.06 13.24 -4.89
N GLN A 389 -1.57 14.13 -5.76
CA GLN A 389 -2.98 14.13 -6.14
C GLN A 389 -3.41 12.86 -6.88
N LEU A 390 -2.55 12.31 -7.76
CA LEU A 390 -2.81 11.03 -8.43
C LEU A 390 -2.85 9.87 -7.42
N GLU A 391 -1.91 9.79 -6.49
CA GLU A 391 -1.88 8.72 -5.47
C GLU A 391 -3.06 8.84 -4.49
N ASP A 392 -3.42 10.05 -4.08
CA ASP A 392 -4.60 10.31 -3.25
C ASP A 392 -5.90 9.90 -3.97
N TYR A 393 -6.00 10.18 -5.26
CA TYR A 393 -7.12 9.72 -6.09
C TYR A 393 -7.19 8.20 -6.16
N VAL A 394 -6.06 7.52 -6.38
CA VAL A 394 -5.98 6.05 -6.39
C VAL A 394 -6.43 5.49 -5.05
N GLU A 395 -5.91 6.01 -3.93
CA GLU A 395 -6.30 5.57 -2.59
C GLU A 395 -7.79 5.78 -2.32
N LYS A 396 -8.34 6.93 -2.74
CA LYS A 396 -9.77 7.22 -2.63
C LYS A 396 -10.62 6.19 -3.36
N VAL A 397 -10.32 5.92 -4.64
CA VAL A 397 -11.08 4.95 -5.42
C VAL A 397 -10.97 3.54 -4.83
N TYR A 398 -9.79 3.13 -4.36
CA TYR A 398 -9.65 1.85 -3.65
C TYR A 398 -10.52 1.80 -2.39
N ARG A 399 -10.43 2.82 -1.54
CA ARG A 399 -11.17 2.89 -0.27
C ARG A 399 -12.68 2.89 -0.48
N GLU A 400 -13.17 3.58 -1.50
CA GLU A 400 -14.60 3.78 -1.74
C GLU A 400 -15.24 2.69 -2.60
N LYS A 401 -14.51 2.13 -3.59
CA LYS A 401 -15.10 1.24 -4.60
C LYS A 401 -14.57 -0.19 -4.55
N ILE A 402 -13.30 -0.42 -4.23
CA ILE A 402 -12.64 -1.73 -4.47
C ILE A 402 -12.38 -2.50 -3.17
N SER A 403 -11.66 -1.91 -2.23
CA SER A 403 -11.23 -2.57 -1.00
C SER A 403 -12.40 -3.10 -0.15
N PRO A 404 -13.54 -2.41 -0.01
CA PRO A 404 -14.70 -2.97 0.68
C PRO A 404 -15.25 -4.24 0.02
N LEU A 405 -15.27 -4.31 -1.32
CA LEU A 405 -15.73 -5.48 -2.06
C LEU A 405 -14.73 -6.63 -1.93
N VAL A 406 -13.43 -6.34 -2.10
CA VAL A 406 -12.34 -7.29 -1.87
C VAL A 406 -12.41 -7.88 -0.46
N PHE A 407 -12.65 -7.03 0.54
CA PHE A 407 -12.78 -7.46 1.92
C PHE A 407 -13.99 -8.36 2.12
N TYR A 408 -15.13 -8.06 1.51
CA TYR A 408 -16.33 -8.90 1.55
C TYR A 408 -16.12 -10.25 0.90
N ILE A 409 -15.62 -10.28 -0.33
CA ILE A 409 -15.39 -11.52 -1.06
C ILE A 409 -14.39 -12.40 -0.31
N GLY A 410 -13.29 -11.82 0.17
CA GLY A 410 -12.30 -12.57 0.92
C GLY A 410 -12.77 -13.02 2.31
N SER A 411 -13.72 -12.32 2.94
CA SER A 411 -14.26 -12.68 4.26
C SER A 411 -15.40 -13.69 4.17
N THR A 412 -16.22 -13.65 3.12
CA THR A 412 -17.41 -14.49 2.97
C THR A 412 -17.17 -15.69 2.05
N GLY A 413 -16.17 -15.62 1.17
CA GLY A 413 -15.96 -16.59 0.09
C GLY A 413 -16.97 -16.46 -1.04
N HIS A 414 -17.85 -15.46 -1.02
CA HIS A 414 -18.94 -15.27 -1.96
C HIS A 414 -18.92 -13.87 -2.57
N LEU A 415 -19.48 -13.74 -3.78
CA LEU A 415 -19.85 -12.43 -4.29
C LEU A 415 -21.04 -11.88 -3.48
N PRO A 416 -21.16 -10.56 -3.34
CA PRO A 416 -22.39 -9.93 -2.84
C PRO A 416 -23.63 -10.38 -3.62
N ASP A 417 -24.77 -10.50 -2.94
CA ASP A 417 -26.03 -10.99 -3.52
C ASP A 417 -26.56 -10.13 -4.68
N ASP A 418 -26.15 -8.85 -4.74
CA ASP A 418 -26.52 -7.92 -5.82
C ASP A 418 -25.66 -8.06 -7.08
N ILE A 419 -24.62 -8.92 -7.04
CA ILE A 419 -23.77 -9.24 -8.20
C ILE A 419 -24.15 -10.62 -8.74
N ASP A 420 -24.97 -10.64 -9.79
CA ASP A 420 -25.28 -11.85 -10.54
C ASP A 420 -24.20 -12.14 -11.58
N ALA A 421 -23.26 -13.03 -11.23
CA ALA A 421 -22.18 -13.44 -12.13
C ALA A 421 -21.87 -14.94 -12.00
N VAL A 422 -21.60 -15.56 -13.14
CA VAL A 422 -21.25 -16.98 -13.21
C VAL A 422 -19.75 -17.15 -13.03
N ALA A 423 -19.38 -18.03 -12.09
CA ALA A 423 -18.00 -18.45 -11.88
C ALA A 423 -17.45 -19.15 -13.14
N GLN A 424 -16.26 -18.73 -13.56
CA GLN A 424 -15.55 -19.25 -14.72
C GLN A 424 -14.12 -19.63 -14.35
N THR A 425 -13.57 -20.61 -15.04
CA THR A 425 -12.16 -21.00 -14.99
C THR A 425 -11.29 -20.08 -15.85
N ALA A 426 -9.97 -20.12 -15.64
CA ALA A 426 -9.01 -19.40 -16.49
C ALA A 426 -9.14 -19.78 -17.98
N ALA A 427 -9.46 -21.05 -18.29
CA ALA A 427 -9.61 -21.53 -19.65
C ALA A 427 -10.88 -20.96 -20.32
N GLU A 428 -12.00 -20.90 -19.60
CA GLU A 428 -13.26 -20.36 -20.11
C GLU A 428 -13.16 -18.85 -20.35
N ILE A 429 -12.68 -18.10 -19.35
CA ILE A 429 -12.56 -16.64 -19.47
C ILE A 429 -11.48 -16.24 -20.48
N GLY A 430 -10.35 -16.97 -20.52
CA GLY A 430 -9.29 -16.76 -21.51
C GLY A 430 -9.69 -17.16 -22.94
N GLY A 431 -10.62 -18.10 -23.09
CA GLY A 431 -11.23 -18.45 -24.38
C GLY A 431 -12.16 -17.35 -24.90
N LYS A 432 -12.89 -16.67 -24.01
CA LYS A 432 -13.73 -15.51 -24.35
C LYS A 432 -12.89 -14.25 -24.63
N TYR A 433 -11.84 -14.04 -23.85
CA TYR A 433 -11.00 -12.85 -23.88
C TYR A 433 -9.52 -13.23 -24.09
N PRO A 434 -9.09 -13.41 -25.35
CA PRO A 434 -7.78 -13.99 -25.68
C PRO A 434 -6.58 -13.09 -25.32
N ASN A 435 -6.83 -11.84 -24.94
CA ASN A 435 -5.78 -10.89 -24.53
C ASN A 435 -5.37 -11.07 -23.06
N LEU A 436 -6.18 -11.77 -22.24
CA LEU A 436 -5.90 -11.98 -20.83
C LEU A 436 -4.67 -12.86 -20.62
N GLN A 437 -3.78 -12.41 -19.74
CA GLN A 437 -2.54 -13.10 -19.40
C GLN A 437 -2.56 -13.66 -17.97
N PHE A 438 -2.54 -14.98 -17.84
CA PHE A 438 -2.60 -15.68 -16.54
C PHE A 438 -1.23 -16.19 -16.09
N SER A 439 -0.83 -15.79 -14.88
CA SER A 439 0.28 -16.36 -14.11
C SER A 439 -0.07 -17.75 -13.57
N LYS A 440 0.92 -18.44 -12.98
CA LYS A 440 0.73 -19.78 -12.39
C LYS A 440 -0.45 -19.83 -11.42
N TYR A 441 -0.54 -18.89 -10.49
CA TYR A 441 -1.58 -18.87 -9.47
C TYR A 441 -2.96 -18.51 -10.04
N GLU A 442 -3.01 -17.58 -11.00
CA GLU A 442 -4.28 -17.17 -11.62
C GLU A 442 -4.88 -18.29 -12.48
N ARG A 443 -4.07 -19.19 -13.06
CA ARG A 443 -4.59 -20.34 -13.82
C ARG A 443 -5.44 -21.30 -12.97
N GLU A 444 -5.20 -21.32 -11.67
CA GLU A 444 -5.96 -22.11 -10.69
C GLU A 444 -7.08 -21.27 -10.02
N GLY A 445 -7.30 -20.05 -10.51
CA GLY A 445 -8.28 -19.11 -9.97
C GLY A 445 -9.70 -19.32 -10.49
N THR A 446 -10.63 -18.63 -9.84
CA THR A 446 -12.03 -18.47 -10.25
C THR A 446 -12.25 -17.03 -10.68
N PHE A 447 -12.99 -16.84 -11.77
CA PHE A 447 -13.20 -15.55 -12.41
C PHE A 447 -14.68 -15.25 -12.56
N PHE A 448 -15.06 -13.99 -12.38
CA PHE A 448 -16.43 -13.52 -12.51
C PHE A 448 -16.44 -12.33 -13.46
N GLU A 449 -17.27 -12.40 -14.49
CA GLU A 449 -17.51 -11.27 -15.40
C GLU A 449 -18.67 -10.45 -14.84
N VAL A 450 -18.41 -9.20 -14.49
CA VAL A 450 -19.38 -8.26 -13.93
C VAL A 450 -19.34 -6.98 -14.78
N GLY A 451 -20.25 -6.88 -15.76
CA GLY A 451 -20.24 -5.78 -16.71
C GLY A 451 -18.99 -5.79 -17.61
N ASP A 452 -18.17 -4.75 -17.53
CA ASP A 452 -16.87 -4.66 -18.22
C ASP A 452 -15.69 -5.18 -17.37
N THR A 453 -15.95 -5.52 -16.11
CA THR A 453 -14.95 -5.83 -15.10
C THR A 453 -14.84 -7.34 -14.91
N ILE A 454 -13.61 -7.82 -14.74
CA ILE A 454 -13.31 -9.19 -14.32
C ILE A 454 -12.85 -9.16 -12.87
N ILE A 455 -13.59 -9.85 -12.00
CA ILE A 455 -13.14 -10.13 -10.62
C ILE A 455 -12.42 -11.47 -10.65
N SER A 456 -11.17 -11.48 -10.19
CA SER A 456 -10.31 -12.67 -10.14
C SER A 456 -10.08 -13.08 -8.68
N VAL A 457 -10.41 -14.32 -8.34
CA VAL A 457 -10.15 -14.90 -7.02
C VAL A 457 -9.18 -16.06 -7.16
N TYR A 458 -7.99 -15.96 -6.56
CA TYR A 458 -6.97 -17.01 -6.67
C TYR A 458 -6.12 -17.10 -5.41
N ALA A 459 -5.51 -18.26 -5.16
CA ALA A 459 -4.75 -18.50 -3.96
C ALA A 459 -3.24 -18.31 -4.13
N LYS A 460 -2.59 -17.78 -3.09
CA LYS A 460 -1.13 -17.72 -2.96
C LYS A 460 -0.71 -18.18 -1.57
N TYR A 461 0.48 -18.76 -1.46
CA TYR A 461 1.07 -19.08 -0.16
C TYR A 461 1.82 -17.87 0.39
N GLU A 462 1.53 -17.51 1.63
CA GLU A 462 2.22 -16.44 2.36
C GLU A 462 2.93 -16.99 3.58
N TYR A 463 4.21 -16.65 3.72
CA TYR A 463 5.04 -17.05 4.85
C TYR A 463 4.93 -16.05 6.00
N TYR A 464 4.90 -16.57 7.22
CA TYR A 464 4.84 -15.77 8.44
C TYR A 464 5.69 -16.38 9.55
N THR A 465 6.22 -15.52 10.43
CA THR A 465 6.96 -15.98 11.61
C THR A 465 5.98 -16.41 12.69
N VAL A 466 6.14 -17.63 13.19
CA VAL A 466 5.34 -18.17 14.29
C VAL A 466 5.78 -17.52 15.60
N LYS A 467 4.83 -17.07 16.42
CA LYS A 467 5.13 -16.61 17.78
C LYS A 467 5.47 -17.84 18.60
N THR A 468 6.74 -18.04 18.93
CA THR A 468 7.14 -19.05 19.92
C THR A 468 6.57 -18.60 21.28
N PRO A 469 5.88 -19.47 22.03
CA PRO A 469 5.52 -19.17 23.42
C PRO A 469 6.78 -18.78 24.19
N ALA A 470 6.72 -17.67 24.93
CA ALA A 470 7.80 -17.24 25.82
C ALA A 470 7.96 -18.20 27.00
#